data_AF-A0A962AFI2-F1
#
_entry.id   AF-A0A962AFI2-F1
#
_cell.length_a   1.000
_cell.length_b   1.000
_cell.length_c   1.000
_cell.angle_alpha   90.00
_cell.angle_beta   90.00
_cell.angle_gamma   90.00
#
_symmetry.space_group_name_H-M   'P 1'
#
loop_
_entity.id
_entity.type
_entity.pdbx_description
1 polymer ?
#
loop_
_entity_poly.entity_id
_entity_poly.type
_entity_poly.pdbx_seq_one_letter_code
_entity_poly.pdbx_strand_id
1 'polypeptide(L)'
;MAQPIVVTVSHSLGAAEAQRRIARGLEKGKTELSAVFSAFEADWKANHADLRLVALHQQVTAGLDVFDDVVRVEVSLPWYLSALQDKIAGVLKRQSEKALQIGQG
;
A
#
# COMPACT_ATOMS: atom_id res chain seq x y z
N MET A 1 10.76 12.73 -9.71
CA MET A 1 9.30 12.65 -9.94
C MET A 1 8.86 11.30 -9.40
N ALA A 2 7.86 11.26 -8.51
CA ALA A 2 7.34 10.01 -7.96
C ALA A 2 6.75 9.16 -9.09
N GLN A 3 7.15 7.90 -9.22
CA GLN A 3 6.40 6.96 -10.07
C GLN A 3 5.27 6.39 -9.22
N PRO A 4 3.99 6.73 -9.50
CA PRO A 4 2.88 6.14 -8.76
C PRO A 4 2.85 4.63 -9.03
N ILE A 5 2.63 3.85 -7.98
CA ILE A 5 2.41 2.42 -8.13
C ILE A 5 0.94 2.23 -8.49
N VAL A 6 0.69 1.74 -9.70
CA VAL A 6 -0.65 1.44 -10.19
C VAL A 6 -0.89 -0.07 -10.10
N VAL A 7 -1.89 -0.47 -9.32
CA VAL A 7 -2.34 -1.85 -9.18
C VAL A 7 -3.75 -1.94 -9.75
N THR A 8 -4.00 -2.92 -10.61
CA THR A 8 -5.34 -3.17 -11.15
C THR A 8 -5.81 -4.55 -10.72
N VAL A 9 -7.05 -4.64 -10.25
CA VAL A 9 -7.66 -5.88 -9.75
C VAL A 9 -8.97 -6.11 -10.50
N SER A 10 -9.04 -7.17 -11.30
CA SER A 10 -10.27 -7.57 -12.00
C SER A 10 -11.29 -8.21 -11.04
N HIS A 11 -12.57 -7.93 -11.23
CA HIS A 11 -13.68 -8.49 -10.47
C HIS A 11 -14.95 -8.58 -11.31
N SER A 12 -15.82 -9.55 -11.05
CA SER A 12 -17.12 -9.65 -11.74
C SER A 12 -18.30 -9.27 -10.83
N LEU A 13 -18.08 -8.37 -9.87
CA LEU A 13 -19.08 -7.96 -8.87
C LEU A 13 -19.93 -6.75 -9.29
N GLY A 14 -19.52 -6.01 -10.33
CA GLY A 14 -20.09 -4.71 -10.67
C GLY A 14 -19.61 -3.58 -9.75
N ALA A 15 -19.69 -2.33 -10.22
CA ALA A 15 -19.06 -1.18 -9.54
C ALA A 15 -19.60 -0.93 -8.12
N ALA A 16 -20.92 -1.02 -7.91
CA ALA A 16 -21.55 -0.70 -6.62
C ALA A 16 -21.20 -1.72 -5.51
N GLU A 17 -21.19 -3.02 -5.83
CA GLU A 17 -20.82 -4.05 -4.86
C GLU A 17 -19.31 -4.07 -4.61
N ALA A 18 -18.49 -3.85 -5.65
CA ALA A 18 -17.05 -3.69 -5.51
C ALA A 18 -16.69 -2.53 -4.57
N GLN A 19 -17.32 -1.36 -4.75
CA GLN A 19 -17.16 -0.22 -3.86
C GLN A 19 -17.51 -0.56 -2.41
N ARG A 20 -18.69 -1.16 -2.17
CA ARG A 20 -19.11 -1.56 -0.81
C ARG A 20 -18.14 -2.53 -0.16
N ARG A 21 -17.62 -3.49 -0.94
CA ARG A 21 -16.71 -4.51 -0.44
C ARG A 21 -15.33 -3.92 -0.13
N ILE A 22 -14.85 -2.99 -0.95
CA ILE A 22 -13.60 -2.26 -0.71
C ILE A 22 -13.74 -1.34 0.49
N ALA A 23 -14.81 -0.56 0.61
CA ALA A 23 -15.03 0.30 1.77
C ALA A 23 -14.97 -0.50 3.09
N ARG A 24 -15.70 -1.63 3.15
CA ARG A 24 -15.62 -2.54 4.31
C ARG A 24 -14.23 -3.15 4.51
N GLY A 25 -13.53 -3.45 3.42
CA GLY A 25 -12.16 -3.98 3.44
C GLY A 25 -11.16 -2.96 4.00
N LEU A 26 -11.29 -1.69 3.62
CA LEU A 26 -10.47 -0.59 4.12
C LEU A 26 -10.73 -0.31 5.61
N GLU A 27 -11.99 -0.36 6.05
CA GLU A 27 -12.32 -0.21 7.48
C GLU A 27 -11.72 -1.34 8.32
N LYS A 28 -11.78 -2.59 7.86
CA LYS A 28 -11.14 -3.73 8.54
C LYS A 28 -9.62 -3.62 8.49
N GLY A 29 -9.10 -3.30 7.31
CA GLY A 29 -7.68 -3.12 7.05
C GLY A 29 -7.09 -1.99 7.90
N LYS A 30 -7.85 -0.93 8.21
CA LYS A 30 -7.38 0.18 9.06
C LYS A 30 -6.83 -0.32 10.40
N THR A 31 -7.47 -1.28 11.05
CA THR A 31 -6.98 -1.86 12.31
C THR A 31 -5.70 -2.66 12.13
N GLU A 32 -5.61 -3.49 11.09
CA GLU A 32 -4.42 -4.29 10.80
C GLU A 32 -3.24 -3.42 10.35
N LEU A 33 -3.54 -2.39 9.57
CA LEU A 33 -2.62 -1.41 9.03
C LEU A 33 -2.23 -0.35 10.06
N SER A 34 -2.92 -0.24 11.20
CA SER A 34 -2.59 0.72 12.27
C SER A 34 -1.19 0.48 12.86
N ALA A 35 -0.64 -0.73 12.70
CA ALA A 35 0.74 -1.05 13.03
C ALA A 35 1.78 -0.36 12.11
N VAL A 36 1.37 0.03 10.91
CA VAL A 36 2.22 0.61 9.86
C VAL A 36 1.86 2.06 9.56
N PHE A 37 0.58 2.41 9.63
CA PHE A 37 0.02 3.71 9.32
C PHE A 37 -0.56 4.36 10.57
N SER A 38 -0.09 5.55 10.91
CA SER A 38 -0.57 6.34 12.06
C SER A 38 -1.89 7.05 11.79
N ALA A 39 -2.21 7.31 10.52
CA ALA A 39 -3.50 7.88 10.11
C ALA A 39 -3.98 7.23 8.82
N PHE A 40 -5.29 7.08 8.72
CA PHE A 40 -6.00 6.57 7.55
C PHE A 40 -7.32 7.31 7.40
N GLU A 41 -7.47 8.01 6.29
CA GLU A 41 -8.65 8.73 5.85
C GLU A 41 -9.04 8.24 4.46
N ALA A 42 -10.33 8.05 4.23
CA ALA A 42 -10.89 7.65 2.94
C ALA A 42 -12.05 8.56 2.61
N ASP A 43 -11.93 9.31 1.51
CA ASP A 43 -12.96 10.20 0.99
C ASP A 43 -13.53 9.58 -0.29
N TRP A 44 -14.78 9.12 -0.23
CA TRP A 44 -15.45 8.51 -1.37
C TRP A 44 -16.22 9.54 -2.19
N LYS A 45 -15.90 9.64 -3.48
CA LYS A 45 -16.54 10.49 -4.47
C LYS A 45 -17.17 9.63 -5.57
N ALA A 46 -18.42 9.24 -5.37
CA ALA A 46 -19.14 8.33 -6.26
C ALA A 46 -18.35 7.02 -6.49
N ASN A 47 -17.70 6.87 -7.64
CA ASN A 47 -16.95 5.67 -8.02
C ASN A 47 -15.43 5.79 -7.78
N HIS A 48 -14.97 6.93 -7.29
CA HIS A 48 -13.58 7.19 -6.92
C HIS A 48 -13.43 7.30 -5.40
N ALA A 49 -12.30 6.88 -4.85
CA ALA A 49 -11.92 7.09 -3.46
C ALA A 49 -10.53 7.73 -3.38
N ASP A 50 -10.48 8.90 -2.76
CA ASP A 50 -9.23 9.54 -2.36
C ASP A 50 -8.85 9.01 -0.96
N LEU A 51 -7.77 8.24 -0.89
CA LEU A 51 -7.21 7.71 0.34
C LEU A 51 -6.01 8.56 0.76
N ARG A 52 -6.01 9.00 2.02
CA ARG A 52 -4.87 9.68 2.64
C ARG A 52 -4.42 8.85 3.83
N LEU A 53 -3.15 8.44 3.80
CA LEU A 53 -2.52 7.70 4.88
C LEU A 53 -1.29 8.44 5.39
N VAL A 54 -0.92 8.22 6.65
CA VAL A 54 0.35 8.69 7.20
C VAL A 54 1.14 7.49 7.69
N ALA A 55 2.34 7.29 7.16
CA ALA A 55 3.27 6.27 7.61
C ALA A 55 4.64 6.91 7.83
N LEU A 56 5.33 6.55 8.92
CA LEU A 56 6.69 7.05 9.22
C LEU A 56 6.82 8.59 9.13
N HIS A 57 5.83 9.35 9.64
CA HIS A 57 5.74 10.81 9.50
C HIS A 57 5.74 11.34 8.05
N GLN A 58 5.37 10.50 7.08
CA GLN A 58 5.22 10.87 5.68
C GLN A 58 3.77 10.70 5.26
N GLN A 59 3.27 11.66 4.50
CA GLN A 59 1.94 11.58 3.91
C GLN A 59 2.00 10.72 2.65
N VAL A 60 1.12 9.73 2.60
CA VAL A 60 0.87 8.86 1.44
C VAL A 60 -0.51 9.18 0.92
N THR A 61 -0.62 9.39 -0.38
CA THR A 61 -1.91 9.58 -1.05
C THR A 61 -2.13 8.42 -2.00
N ALA A 62 -3.33 7.85 -2.01
CA ALA A 62 -3.71 6.83 -2.97
C ALA A 62 -5.08 7.17 -3.57
N GLY A 63 -5.22 7.03 -4.89
CA GLY A 63 -6.51 7.08 -5.58
C GLY A 63 -7.01 5.67 -5.81
N LEU A 64 -8.32 5.47 -5.72
CA LEU A 64 -8.96 4.21 -6.02
C LEU A 64 -10.16 4.46 -6.92
N ASP A 65 -10.11 3.91 -8.13
CA ASP A 65 -11.18 4.00 -9.11
C ASP A 65 -11.85 2.64 -9.26
N VAL A 66 -13.15 2.59 -8.97
CA VAL A 66 -13.96 1.39 -9.11
C VAL A 66 -14.71 1.44 -10.44
N PHE A 67 -14.34 0.55 -11.36
CA PHE A 67 -15.07 0.30 -12.59
C PHE A 67 -15.95 -0.95 -12.42
N ASP A 68 -16.69 -1.30 -13.47
CA ASP A 68 -17.65 -2.41 -13.40
C ASP A 68 -16.96 -3.79 -13.31
N ASP A 69 -15.86 -3.96 -14.05
CA ASP A 69 -15.09 -5.21 -14.09
C ASP A 69 -13.69 -5.08 -13.47
N VAL A 70 -13.23 -3.86 -13.18
CA VAL A 70 -11.87 -3.64 -12.65
C VAL A 70 -11.87 -2.58 -11.55
N VAL A 71 -11.00 -2.76 -10.57
CA VAL A 71 -10.63 -1.69 -9.64
C VAL A 71 -9.20 -1.30 -9.93
N ARG A 72 -8.97 -0.01 -10.14
CA ARG A 72 -7.64 0.57 -10.26
C ARG A 72 -7.28 1.27 -8.95
N VAL A 73 -6.11 0.97 -8.43
CA VAL A 73 -5.56 1.60 -7.22
C VAL A 73 -4.25 2.26 -7.61
N GLU A 74 -4.15 3.57 -7.41
CA GLU A 74 -2.99 4.39 -7.73
C GLU A 74 -2.39 4.91 -6.44
N VAL A 75 -1.31 4.29 -5.97
CA VAL A 75 -0.63 4.72 -4.75
C VAL A 75 0.50 5.68 -5.13
N SER A 76 0.35 6.93 -4.75
CA SER A 76 1.40 7.94 -4.82
C SER A 76 2.21 7.88 -3.54
N LEU A 77 3.20 6.98 -3.52
CA LEU A 77 4.21 6.98 -2.48
C LEU A 77 5.24 8.08 -2.75
N PRO A 78 5.66 8.86 -1.73
CA PRO A 78 6.86 9.67 -1.86
C PRO A 78 8.05 8.73 -2.06
N TRP A 79 8.59 8.74 -3.28
CA TRP A 79 9.78 8.07 -3.82
C TRP A 79 11.07 8.15 -2.97
N TYR A 80 11.04 8.77 -1.79
CA TYR A 80 12.17 8.79 -0.87
C TYR A 80 12.04 7.72 0.22
N LEU A 81 12.06 6.45 -0.18
CA LEU A 81 12.79 5.44 0.58
C LEU A 81 14.04 4.96 -0.16
N SER A 82 14.53 5.75 -1.13
CA SER A 82 15.83 5.50 -1.76
C SER A 82 17.00 5.47 -0.76
N ALA A 83 16.87 6.12 0.41
CA ALA A 83 17.85 6.07 1.49
C ALA A 83 17.70 4.83 2.41
N LEU A 84 16.56 4.13 2.36
CA LEU A 84 16.29 2.91 3.12
C LEU A 84 16.59 1.65 2.31
N GLN A 85 16.55 1.67 0.98
CA GLN A 85 16.99 0.54 0.15
C GLN A 85 18.47 0.19 0.37
N ASP A 86 19.37 1.16 0.50
CA ASP A 86 20.79 0.90 0.81
C ASP A 86 20.97 0.34 2.24
N LYS A 87 20.24 0.91 3.21
CA LYS A 87 20.25 0.42 4.60
C LYS A 87 19.64 -0.98 4.74
N ILE A 88 18.52 -1.25 4.06
CA ILE A 88 17.84 -2.55 4.07
C ILE A 88 18.70 -3.57 3.33
N ALA A 89 19.25 -3.27 2.15
CA ALA A 89 20.18 -4.15 1.44
C ALA A 89 21.43 -4.44 2.28
N GLY A 90 21.99 -3.44 2.96
CA GLY A 90 23.12 -3.62 3.87
C GLY A 90 22.79 -4.46 5.10
N VAL A 91 21.59 -4.32 5.67
CA VAL A 91 21.12 -5.14 6.80
C VAL A 91 20.79 -6.57 6.35
N LEU A 92 20.13 -6.75 5.20
CA LEU A 92 19.84 -8.06 4.61
C LEU A 92 21.14 -8.79 4.26
N LYS A 93 22.10 -8.13 3.59
CA LYS A 93 23.39 -8.74 3.26
C LYS A 93 24.12 -9.24 4.50
N ARG A 94 24.21 -8.41 5.56
CA ARG A 94 24.85 -8.80 6.83
C ARG A 94 24.12 -9.95 7.54
N GLN A 95 22.79 -9.96 7.51
CA GLN A 95 22.01 -11.02 8.14
C GLN A 95 22.02 -12.31 7.32
N SER A 96 22.04 -12.23 5.99
CA SER A 96 22.22 -13.38 5.10
C SER A 96 23.62 -13.97 5.23
N GLU A 97 24.68 -13.15 5.28
CA GLU A 97 26.05 -13.62 5.55
C GLU A 97 26.14 -14.30 6.93
N LYS A 98 25.56 -13.71 7.98
CA LYS A 98 25.47 -14.36 9.30
C LYS A 98 24.66 -15.65 9.28
N ALA A 99 23.50 -15.66 8.62
CA ALA A 99 22.62 -16.82 8.55
C ALA A 99 23.21 -17.96 7.70
N LEU A 100 24.00 -17.62 6.67
CA LEU A 100 24.70 -18.58 5.81
C LEU A 100 26.02 -19.07 6.45
N GLN A 101 26.56 -18.35 7.44
CA GLN A 101 27.76 -18.75 8.19
C GLN A 101 27.45 -19.59 9.44
N ILE A 102 26.18 -19.72 9.85
CA ILE A 102 25.71 -20.76 10.80
C ILE A 102 25.16 -21.98 10.03
N GLY A 103 25.97 -22.51 9.13
CA GLY A 103 25.65 -23.70 8.33
C GLY A 103 26.86 -24.53 7.91
N GLN A 104 28.04 -24.30 8.52
CA GLN A 104 29.26 -25.09 8.35
C GLN A 104 30.09 -25.00 9.64
N GLY A 105 29.90 -25.95 10.55
CA GLY A 105 30.65 -26.09 11.80
C GLY A 105 29.86 -26.81 12.87
#